data_AF-A0A962MIH4-F1
#
_entry.id   AF-A0A962MIH4-F1
#
_cell.length_a   1.000
_cell.length_b   1.000
_cell.length_c   1.000
_cell.angle_alpha   90.00
_cell.angle_beta   90.00
_cell.angle_gamma   90.00
#
_symmetry.space_group_name_H-M   'P 1'
#
loop_
_entity.id
_entity.type
_entity.pdbx_description
1 polymer ?
#
loop_
_entity_poly.entity_id
_entity_poly.type
_entity_poly.pdbx_seq_one_letter_code
_entity_poly.pdbx_strand_id
1 'polypeptide(L)'
;MTAAQMNPELATWLRELDDEFLTAWANRGLLRRGRKLAESLPATPAATTCTIGPDECTATLDGHQQALQLPGGFEQLSCSCPAASACHHLIAFLLYLQKQAASAVSDPAETETGPPPWLSDDLAALEKQLGKSYYKRAQQLLLQAPEIELDDTAGALLAKVTDSEQYSVRIPRSLGIRAATCSCKAERCVHKALAVLAARQQAGLYDPLADLNEALSSAQYDVVEQLQDWLRELVGQGSAGLSRALLERGEALVTVAKQADFPLLASLLSGLLERLNDELAGRSFLQMEQLRSRLAPLWGRLKALRQTPLPQSLQALVGTHKRHYRLVQELELLVIGAEAWQSAAGFCGLSLHCYAPASGEWYRHTQARSLQQAEASDWSPQQCWQHETWGGQRFYNLPLRRICVRRGWLSRDNQLSGRDGTLIESDSTIVSATALPLRTDFASLRADYARTMQGDPLLPPGPQAVVLKIARTEAPVFDSVNQIWSQPLYDAAGQPLPARLLLANAATAA
;
A
#
# COMPACT_ATOMS: atom_id res chain seq x y z
N MET A 1 -49.32 20.31 -7.82
CA MET A 1 -48.53 21.23 -8.67
C MET A 1 -47.66 20.38 -9.59
N THR A 2 -47.51 20.79 -10.85
CA THR A 2 -47.03 19.99 -12.00
C THR A 2 -45.50 19.83 -12.03
N ALA A 3 -45.00 18.83 -12.75
CA ALA A 3 -43.58 18.46 -12.90
C ALA A 3 -42.64 19.56 -13.48
N ALA A 4 -43.16 20.75 -13.80
CA ALA A 4 -42.45 21.88 -14.42
C ALA A 4 -41.55 22.69 -13.45
N GLN A 5 -41.42 22.29 -12.19
CA GLN A 5 -40.61 22.99 -11.17
C GLN A 5 -39.42 22.17 -10.65
N MET A 6 -39.16 21.00 -11.25
CA MET A 6 -38.09 20.13 -10.77
C MET A 6 -36.71 20.69 -11.17
N ASN A 7 -35.81 20.77 -10.20
CA ASN A 7 -34.45 21.24 -10.40
C ASN A 7 -33.73 20.43 -11.52
N PRO A 8 -33.07 21.07 -12.50
CA PRO A 8 -32.45 20.38 -13.64
C PRO A 8 -31.28 19.46 -13.26
N GLU A 9 -30.53 19.80 -12.21
CA GLU A 9 -29.45 18.96 -11.68
C GLU A 9 -30.02 17.68 -11.05
N LEU A 10 -31.14 17.82 -10.32
CA LEU A 10 -31.91 16.70 -9.78
C LEU A 10 -32.45 15.80 -10.90
N ALA A 11 -33.03 16.39 -11.94
CA ALA A 11 -33.55 15.65 -13.10
C ALA A 11 -32.47 14.83 -13.80
N THR A 12 -31.25 15.36 -13.87
CA THR A 12 -30.09 14.69 -14.46
C THR A 12 -29.61 13.55 -13.57
N TRP A 13 -29.46 13.80 -12.26
CA TRP A 13 -29.10 12.77 -11.31
C TRP A 13 -30.09 11.60 -11.31
N LEU A 14 -31.41 11.89 -11.29
CA LEU A 14 -32.44 10.85 -11.33
C LEU A 14 -32.35 9.97 -12.58
N ARG A 15 -31.90 10.51 -13.73
CA ARG A 15 -31.67 9.72 -14.95
C ARG A 15 -30.41 8.84 -14.87
N GLU A 16 -29.41 9.25 -14.10
CA GLU A 16 -28.18 8.48 -13.87
C GLU A 16 -28.38 7.33 -12.87
N LEU A 17 -29.48 7.33 -12.10
CA LEU A 17 -29.84 6.28 -11.13
C LEU A 17 -30.41 5.02 -11.83
N ASP A 18 -29.52 4.20 -12.37
CA ASP A 18 -29.88 2.88 -12.89
C ASP A 18 -30.07 1.82 -11.78
N ASP A 19 -30.48 0.62 -12.20
CA ASP A 19 -30.69 -0.54 -11.33
C ASP A 19 -29.46 -0.91 -10.49
N GLU A 20 -28.27 -0.81 -11.09
CA GLU A 20 -27.01 -1.12 -10.43
C GLU A 20 -26.70 -0.06 -9.38
N PHE A 21 -26.93 1.21 -9.68
CA PHE A 21 -26.75 2.34 -8.78
C PHE A 21 -27.63 2.21 -7.53
N LEU A 22 -28.92 1.93 -7.71
CA LEU A 22 -29.86 1.75 -6.61
C LEU A 22 -29.54 0.47 -5.80
N THR A 23 -29.04 -0.58 -6.45
CA THR A 23 -28.59 -1.80 -5.77
C THR A 23 -27.32 -1.55 -4.95
N ALA A 24 -26.37 -0.77 -5.49
CA ALA A 24 -25.13 -0.39 -4.84
C ALA A 24 -25.36 0.54 -3.65
N TRP A 25 -26.37 1.42 -3.71
CA TRP A 25 -26.77 2.23 -2.56
C TRP A 25 -27.51 1.40 -1.49
N ALA A 26 -28.58 0.70 -1.87
CA ALA A 26 -29.41 -0.06 -0.94
C ALA A 26 -29.03 -1.56 -0.94
N ASN A 27 -29.86 -2.40 -1.55
CA ASN A 27 -29.57 -3.78 -1.92
C ASN A 27 -30.68 -4.29 -2.87
N ARG A 28 -30.46 -5.45 -3.50
CA ARG A 28 -31.39 -6.03 -4.49
C ARG A 28 -32.78 -6.32 -3.91
N GLY A 29 -32.87 -6.71 -2.64
CA GLY A 29 -34.15 -7.01 -1.97
C GLY A 29 -35.00 -5.77 -1.68
N LEU A 30 -34.36 -4.66 -1.28
CA LEU A 30 -35.01 -3.37 -1.13
C LEU A 30 -35.46 -2.81 -2.48
N LEU A 31 -34.63 -2.91 -3.52
CA LEU A 31 -34.97 -2.46 -4.86
C LEU A 31 -36.21 -3.17 -5.41
N ARG A 32 -36.28 -4.50 -5.26
CA ARG A 32 -37.48 -5.27 -5.67
C ARG A 32 -38.75 -4.82 -4.95
N ARG A 33 -38.65 -4.57 -3.63
CA ARG A 33 -39.79 -4.09 -2.84
C ARG A 33 -40.19 -2.65 -3.20
N GLY A 34 -39.20 -1.79 -3.41
CA GLY A 34 -39.41 -0.39 -3.81
C GLY A 34 -40.06 -0.27 -5.18
N ARG A 35 -39.67 -1.11 -6.16
CA ARG A 35 -40.34 -1.18 -7.48
C ARG A 35 -41.81 -1.54 -7.37
N LYS A 36 -42.11 -2.62 -6.64
CA LYS A 36 -43.50 -3.07 -6.43
C LYS A 36 -44.35 -1.96 -5.83
N LEU A 37 -43.79 -1.20 -4.88
CA LEU A 37 -44.46 -0.03 -4.32
C LEU A 37 -44.61 1.09 -5.37
N ALA A 38 -43.55 1.44 -6.11
CA ALA A 38 -43.57 2.48 -7.14
C ALA A 38 -44.48 2.17 -8.35
N GLU A 39 -44.74 0.90 -8.64
CA GLU A 39 -45.71 0.46 -9.65
C GLU A 39 -47.16 0.68 -9.21
N SER A 40 -47.42 0.64 -7.89
CA SER A 40 -48.74 0.92 -7.32
C SER A 40 -49.07 2.40 -7.21
N LEU A 41 -48.10 3.29 -7.45
CA LEU A 41 -48.28 4.74 -7.33
C LEU A 41 -48.97 5.35 -8.56
N PRO A 42 -49.92 6.28 -8.39
CA PRO A 42 -50.55 7.01 -9.47
C PRO A 42 -49.55 7.81 -10.32
N ALA A 43 -49.73 7.80 -11.65
CA ALA A 43 -48.85 8.53 -12.58
C ALA A 43 -48.78 10.04 -12.31
N THR A 44 -49.87 10.66 -11.83
CA THR A 44 -49.92 12.09 -11.56
C THR A 44 -49.52 12.45 -10.12
N PRO A 45 -48.63 13.44 -9.90
CA PRO A 45 -48.17 13.84 -8.56
C PRO A 45 -49.29 14.37 -7.68
N ALA A 46 -50.37 14.93 -8.24
CA ALA A 46 -51.50 15.43 -7.45
C ALA A 46 -52.38 14.32 -6.83
N ALA A 47 -52.31 13.10 -7.36
CA ALA A 47 -53.05 11.94 -6.84
C ALA A 47 -52.23 11.14 -5.79
N THR A 48 -50.93 11.36 -5.76
CA THR A 48 -50.03 10.93 -4.69
C THR A 48 -49.89 12.14 -3.73
N THR A 49 -49.68 11.98 -2.44
CA THR A 49 -49.34 13.12 -1.56
C THR A 49 -47.87 13.53 -1.78
N CYS A 50 -47.50 13.81 -3.04
CA CYS A 50 -46.15 14.14 -3.46
C CYS A 50 -46.06 15.60 -3.91
N THR A 51 -45.10 16.32 -3.35
CA THR A 51 -44.79 17.70 -3.68
C THR A 51 -43.38 17.76 -4.23
N ILE A 52 -43.22 18.31 -5.44
CA ILE A 52 -41.93 18.51 -6.08
C ILE A 52 -41.70 20.02 -6.13
N GLY A 53 -40.78 20.51 -5.30
CA GLY A 53 -40.40 21.92 -5.21
C GLY A 53 -38.96 22.17 -5.68
N PRO A 54 -38.56 23.46 -5.77
CA PRO A 54 -37.22 23.86 -6.21
C PRO A 54 -36.12 23.58 -5.16
N ASP A 55 -36.49 23.48 -3.87
CA ASP A 55 -35.56 23.28 -2.75
C ASP A 55 -35.75 21.93 -2.03
N GLU A 56 -36.93 21.32 -2.14
CA GLU A 56 -37.27 20.06 -1.49
C GLU A 56 -38.30 19.28 -2.31
N CYS A 57 -38.16 17.95 -2.34
CA CYS A 57 -39.21 17.04 -2.78
C CYS A 57 -39.71 16.23 -1.59
N THR A 58 -41.03 16.11 -1.41
CA THR A 58 -41.64 15.30 -0.35
C THR A 58 -42.69 14.35 -0.91
N ALA A 59 -42.90 13.21 -0.25
CA ALA A 59 -43.98 12.28 -0.53
C ALA A 59 -44.47 11.61 0.75
N THR A 60 -45.72 11.12 0.77
CA THR A 60 -46.15 10.13 1.76
C THR A 60 -46.45 8.81 1.05
N LEU A 61 -45.58 7.83 1.25
CA LEU A 61 -45.69 6.50 0.66
C LEU A 61 -45.85 5.47 1.79
N ASP A 62 -46.88 4.62 1.68
CA ASP A 62 -47.13 3.51 2.62
C ASP A 62 -47.17 3.95 4.09
N GLY A 63 -47.81 5.11 4.36
CA GLY A 63 -47.95 5.68 5.70
C GLY A 63 -46.70 6.37 6.28
N HIS A 64 -45.59 6.41 5.53
CA HIS A 64 -44.35 7.09 5.92
C HIS A 64 -44.09 8.31 5.05
N GLN A 65 -43.49 9.35 5.62
CA GLN A 65 -43.09 10.56 4.91
C GLN A 65 -41.65 10.41 4.41
N GLN A 66 -41.43 10.67 3.12
CA GLN A 66 -40.13 10.74 2.49
C GLN A 66 -39.84 12.19 2.10
N ALA A 67 -38.59 12.61 2.27
CA ALA A 67 -38.12 13.91 1.86
C ALA A 67 -36.74 13.81 1.19
N LEU A 68 -36.50 14.68 0.21
CA LEU A 68 -35.21 14.91 -0.44
C LEU A 68 -34.93 16.41 -0.44
N GLN A 69 -33.93 16.83 0.31
CA GLN A 69 -33.46 18.22 0.34
C GLN A 69 -32.50 18.49 -0.83
N LEU A 70 -32.58 19.67 -1.44
CA LEU A 70 -31.67 20.10 -2.50
C LEU A 70 -30.45 20.84 -1.92
N PRO A 71 -29.23 20.66 -2.48
CA PRO A 71 -28.89 20.12 -3.79
C PRO A 71 -28.60 18.60 -3.84
N GLY A 72 -29.56 17.75 -3.46
CA GLY A 72 -29.69 16.38 -3.90
C GLY A 72 -28.70 15.40 -3.28
N GLY A 73 -28.81 14.12 -3.69
CA GLY A 73 -27.92 13.04 -3.24
C GLY A 73 -28.50 12.21 -2.10
N PHE A 74 -27.86 11.07 -1.82
CA PHE A 74 -28.40 10.12 -0.85
C PHE A 74 -28.36 10.61 0.60
N GLU A 75 -27.40 11.46 0.94
CA GLU A 75 -27.29 12.04 2.29
C GLU A 75 -28.47 12.97 2.63
N GLN A 76 -29.14 13.51 1.61
CA GLN A 76 -30.28 14.40 1.77
C GLN A 76 -31.64 13.68 1.74
N LEU A 77 -31.63 12.36 1.61
CA LEU A 77 -32.83 11.54 1.68
C LEU A 77 -33.17 11.21 3.13
N SER A 78 -34.44 11.39 3.49
CA SER A 78 -34.97 10.98 4.78
C SER A 78 -36.31 10.29 4.62
N CYS A 79 -36.59 9.34 5.51
CA CYS A 79 -37.86 8.64 5.56
C CYS A 79 -38.28 8.47 7.03
N SER A 80 -39.55 8.71 7.35
CA SER A 80 -40.08 8.54 8.71
C SER A 80 -40.29 7.08 9.15
N CYS A 81 -39.70 6.12 8.43
CA CYS A 81 -39.76 4.71 8.78
C CYS A 81 -38.64 4.33 9.77
N PRO A 82 -38.74 3.18 10.47
CA PRO A 82 -37.72 2.77 11.46
C PRO A 82 -36.34 2.42 10.88
N ALA A 83 -36.17 2.43 9.55
CA ALA A 83 -34.89 2.09 8.93
C ALA A 83 -33.85 3.20 9.14
N ALA A 84 -32.65 2.82 9.57
CA ALA A 84 -31.57 3.76 9.86
C ALA A 84 -30.87 4.36 8.62
N SER A 85 -31.12 3.83 7.43
CA SER A 85 -30.51 4.27 6.17
C SER A 85 -31.45 4.04 4.99
N ALA A 86 -31.02 3.36 3.92
CA ALA A 86 -31.85 3.07 2.78
C ALA A 86 -33.02 2.14 3.13
N CYS A 87 -34.21 2.48 2.68
CA CYS A 87 -35.41 1.66 2.82
C CYS A 87 -36.12 1.52 1.46
N HIS A 88 -37.07 0.59 1.37
CA HIS A 88 -37.82 0.38 0.13
C HIS A 88 -38.74 1.55 -0.20
N HIS A 89 -39.18 2.35 0.80
CA HIS A 89 -39.95 3.57 0.59
C HIS A 89 -39.12 4.67 -0.10
N LEU A 90 -37.86 4.87 0.32
CA LEU A 90 -36.95 5.81 -0.34
C LEU A 90 -36.64 5.40 -1.79
N ILE A 91 -36.48 4.09 -2.05
CA ILE A 91 -36.31 3.60 -3.43
C ILE A 91 -37.56 3.88 -4.25
N ALA A 92 -38.74 3.57 -3.69
CA ALA A 92 -40.00 3.85 -4.37
C ALA A 92 -40.16 5.35 -4.68
N PHE A 93 -39.74 6.21 -3.73
CA PHE A 93 -39.74 7.66 -3.89
C PHE A 93 -38.79 8.12 -5.01
N LEU A 94 -37.55 7.62 -5.05
CA LEU A 94 -36.60 7.94 -6.13
C LEU A 94 -37.10 7.47 -7.50
N LEU A 95 -37.64 6.25 -7.60
CA LEU A 95 -38.22 5.72 -8.84
C LEU A 95 -39.45 6.53 -9.28
N TYR A 96 -40.24 7.02 -8.32
CA TYR A 96 -41.36 7.90 -8.59
C TYR A 96 -40.89 9.23 -9.17
N LEU A 97 -39.93 9.89 -8.52
CA LEU A 97 -39.34 11.13 -9.01
C LEU A 97 -38.69 10.94 -10.39
N GLN A 98 -38.03 9.80 -10.65
CA GLN A 98 -37.46 9.46 -11.95
C GLN A 98 -38.51 9.38 -13.06
N LYS A 99 -39.68 8.77 -12.80
CA LYS A 99 -40.80 8.76 -13.75
C LYS A 99 -41.33 10.16 -14.04
N GLN A 100 -41.38 11.02 -13.03
CA GLN A 100 -41.80 12.42 -13.22
C GLN A 100 -40.76 13.23 -14.01
N ALA A 101 -39.47 12.97 -13.78
CA ALA A 101 -38.38 13.54 -14.55
C ALA A 101 -38.46 13.20 -16.04
N ALA A 102 -38.75 11.93 -16.35
CA ALA A 102 -38.90 11.47 -17.73
C ALA A 102 -40.16 12.06 -18.43
N SER A 103 -41.21 12.36 -17.66
CA SER A 103 -42.46 12.91 -18.20
C SER A 103 -42.44 14.42 -18.39
N ALA A 104 -41.45 15.13 -17.83
CA ALA A 104 -41.36 16.59 -17.81
C ALA A 104 -40.49 17.19 -18.93
N VAL A 105 -39.76 16.38 -19.70
CA VAL A 105 -38.77 16.89 -20.69
C VAL A 105 -39.04 16.33 -22.09
N SER A 106 -39.32 17.24 -23.02
CA SER A 106 -39.19 17.07 -24.46
C SER A 106 -37.77 17.46 -24.89
N ASP A 107 -37.07 16.52 -25.52
CA ASP A 107 -35.70 16.56 -26.06
C ASP A 107 -34.54 16.91 -25.10
N PRO A 108 -33.39 16.22 -25.22
CA PRO A 108 -32.22 16.51 -24.40
C PRO A 108 -31.58 17.80 -24.88
N ALA A 109 -31.75 18.88 -24.11
CA ALA A 109 -30.82 20.00 -24.21
C ALA A 109 -29.45 19.47 -23.79
N GLU A 110 -28.54 19.33 -24.76
CA GLU A 110 -27.10 19.21 -24.54
C GLU A 110 -26.68 20.44 -23.75
N THR A 111 -26.71 20.30 -22.43
CA THR A 111 -26.15 21.31 -21.54
C THR A 111 -24.66 21.02 -21.56
N GLU A 112 -23.89 21.91 -22.19
CA GLU A 112 -22.43 21.88 -22.12
C GLU A 112 -22.03 21.77 -20.65
N THR A 113 -21.63 20.57 -20.26
CA THR A 113 -21.23 20.28 -18.89
C THR A 113 -19.78 20.73 -18.78
N GLY A 114 -19.51 21.59 -17.79
CA GLY A 114 -18.15 21.90 -17.37
C GLY A 114 -17.37 20.63 -17.02
N PRO A 115 -16.09 20.76 -16.61
CA PRO A 115 -15.30 19.61 -16.22
C PRO A 115 -16.06 18.78 -15.17
N PRO A 116 -16.04 17.44 -15.28
CA PRO A 116 -16.79 16.60 -14.36
C PRO A 116 -16.44 16.92 -12.90
N PRO A 117 -17.37 16.76 -11.95
CA PRO A 117 -17.18 17.25 -10.57
C PRO A 117 -15.93 16.70 -9.86
N TRP A 118 -15.48 15.49 -10.20
CA TRP A 118 -14.26 14.88 -9.64
C TRP A 118 -12.96 15.48 -10.19
N LEU A 119 -13.02 16.26 -11.27
CA LEU A 119 -11.88 16.99 -11.87
C LEU A 119 -11.87 18.49 -11.51
N SER A 120 -12.69 18.94 -10.56
CA SER A 120 -12.74 20.33 -10.10
C SER A 120 -11.36 20.86 -9.66
N ASP A 121 -11.02 22.11 -9.99
CA ASP A 121 -9.78 22.75 -9.53
C ASP A 121 -9.80 23.14 -8.04
N ASP A 122 -10.98 23.16 -7.40
CA ASP A 122 -11.11 23.43 -5.96
C ASP A 122 -10.75 22.19 -5.11
N LEU A 123 -9.45 22.00 -4.90
CA LEU A 123 -8.91 20.90 -4.09
C LEU A 123 -9.41 20.92 -2.64
N ALA A 124 -9.63 22.10 -2.06
CA ALA A 124 -10.09 22.21 -0.67
C ALA A 124 -11.54 21.72 -0.53
N ALA A 125 -12.40 22.03 -1.51
CA ALA A 125 -13.75 21.49 -1.56
C ALA A 125 -13.77 19.97 -1.79
N LEU A 126 -12.90 19.46 -2.68
CA LEU A 126 -12.75 18.02 -2.92
C LEU A 126 -12.30 17.28 -1.64
N GLU A 127 -11.26 17.77 -0.95
CA GLU A 127 -10.77 17.20 0.31
C GLU A 127 -11.87 17.19 1.38
N LYS A 128 -12.65 18.26 1.47
CA LYS A 128 -13.77 18.37 2.43
C LYS A 128 -14.87 17.34 2.14
N GLN A 129 -15.25 17.15 0.87
CA GLN A 129 -16.28 16.19 0.46
C GLN A 129 -15.84 14.74 0.68
N LEU A 130 -14.58 14.42 0.34
CA LEU A 130 -14.01 13.07 0.51
C LEU A 130 -13.66 12.75 1.96
N GLY A 131 -13.38 13.78 2.77
CA GLY A 131 -12.89 13.68 4.13
C GLY A 131 -11.36 13.64 4.18
N LYS A 132 -10.77 14.57 4.94
CA LYS A 132 -9.31 14.77 5.08
C LYS A 132 -8.49 13.51 5.38
N SER A 133 -8.97 12.67 6.29
CA SER A 133 -8.28 11.41 6.64
C SER A 133 -8.28 10.41 5.48
N TYR A 134 -9.41 10.26 4.77
CA TYR A 134 -9.53 9.37 3.62
C TYR A 134 -8.76 9.89 2.41
N TYR A 135 -8.77 11.21 2.20
CA TYR A 135 -8.00 11.87 1.13
C TYR A 135 -6.50 11.61 1.32
N LYS A 136 -5.93 11.93 2.48
CA LYS A 136 -4.52 11.65 2.80
C LYS A 136 -4.17 10.18 2.67
N ARG A 137 -5.05 9.29 3.13
CA ARG A 137 -4.85 7.85 3.01
C ARG A 137 -4.84 7.40 1.54
N ALA A 138 -5.69 7.96 0.70
CA ALA A 138 -5.72 7.67 -0.74
C ALA A 138 -4.47 8.17 -1.46
N GLN A 139 -3.94 9.35 -1.12
CA GLN A 139 -2.66 9.85 -1.64
C GLN A 139 -1.51 8.85 -1.33
N GLN A 140 -1.43 8.38 -0.07
CA GLN A 140 -0.43 7.38 0.34
C GLN A 140 -0.58 6.04 -0.39
N LEU A 141 -1.81 5.63 -0.68
CA LEU A 141 -2.09 4.40 -1.40
C LEU A 141 -1.72 4.53 -2.87
N LEU A 142 -1.98 5.66 -3.54
CA LEU A 142 -1.59 5.88 -4.94
C LEU A 142 -0.07 5.76 -5.17
N LEU A 143 0.75 6.15 -4.20
CA LEU A 143 2.21 5.94 -4.24
C LEU A 143 2.61 4.46 -4.26
N GLN A 144 1.70 3.56 -3.91
CA GLN A 144 1.90 2.11 -3.94
C GLN A 144 1.42 1.49 -5.25
N ALA A 145 1.01 2.31 -6.23
CA ALA A 145 0.47 1.89 -7.52
C ALA A 145 -0.62 0.82 -7.36
N PRO A 146 -1.75 1.16 -6.69
CA PRO A 146 -2.86 0.23 -6.53
C PRO A 146 -3.48 -0.02 -7.90
N GLU A 147 -4.04 -1.21 -8.07
CA GLU A 147 -4.77 -1.54 -9.30
C GLU A 147 -6.13 -0.83 -9.25
N ILE A 148 -6.28 0.17 -10.12
CA ILE A 148 -7.49 0.96 -10.26
C ILE A 148 -7.87 0.98 -11.73
N GLU A 149 -9.01 0.38 -12.05
CA GLU A 149 -9.63 0.52 -13.37
C GLU A 149 -10.61 1.68 -13.32
N LEU A 150 -10.49 2.63 -14.25
CA LEU A 150 -11.41 3.76 -14.40
C LEU A 150 -12.11 3.68 -15.74
N ASP A 151 -13.42 3.93 -15.73
CA ASP A 151 -14.26 4.05 -16.92
C ASP A 151 -15.15 5.30 -16.77
N ASP A 152 -14.86 6.33 -17.56
CA ASP A 152 -15.63 7.59 -17.58
C ASP A 152 -16.72 7.50 -18.64
N THR A 153 -17.95 7.29 -18.18
CA THR A 153 -19.13 7.19 -19.03
C THR A 153 -19.84 8.54 -19.13
N ALA A 154 -20.76 8.69 -20.09
CA ALA A 154 -21.52 9.94 -20.27
C ALA A 154 -22.28 10.41 -19.01
N GLY A 155 -22.63 9.51 -18.08
CA GLY A 155 -23.39 9.84 -16.87
C GLY A 155 -22.65 9.62 -15.54
N ALA A 156 -21.50 8.93 -15.53
CA ALA A 156 -20.80 8.63 -14.28
C ALA A 156 -19.35 8.19 -14.50
N LEU A 157 -18.51 8.44 -13.50
CA LEU A 157 -17.24 7.74 -13.33
C LEU A 157 -17.49 6.39 -12.63
N LEU A 158 -17.07 5.32 -13.28
CA LEU A 158 -17.00 3.98 -12.72
C LEU A 158 -15.55 3.68 -12.35
N ALA A 159 -15.33 3.21 -11.14
CA ALA A 159 -14.00 2.80 -10.69
C ALA A 159 -14.05 1.44 -10.00
N LYS A 160 -13.14 0.55 -10.36
CA LYS A 160 -12.86 -0.67 -9.59
C LYS A 160 -11.52 -0.48 -8.90
N VAL A 161 -11.56 -0.46 -7.58
CA VAL A 161 -10.40 -0.23 -6.72
C VAL A 161 -10.05 -1.53 -6.01
N THR A 162 -8.86 -2.06 -6.24
CA THR A 162 -8.35 -3.23 -5.53
C THR A 162 -7.43 -2.79 -4.40
N ASP A 163 -7.91 -2.89 -3.15
CA ASP A 163 -7.12 -2.72 -1.93
C ASP A 163 -7.02 -4.04 -1.17
N SER A 164 -7.85 -4.24 -0.14
CA SER A 164 -7.93 -5.51 0.61
C SER A 164 -8.87 -6.53 -0.01
N GLU A 165 -9.79 -6.06 -0.85
CA GLU A 165 -10.78 -6.75 -1.67
C GLU A 165 -11.09 -5.81 -2.86
N GLN A 166 -11.86 -6.26 -3.84
CA GLN A 166 -12.27 -5.42 -4.97
C GLN A 166 -13.50 -4.59 -4.59
N TYR A 167 -13.41 -3.27 -4.72
CA TYR A 167 -14.50 -2.35 -4.46
C TYR A 167 -14.93 -1.64 -5.73
N SER A 168 -16.24 -1.58 -5.97
CA SER A 168 -16.82 -0.81 -7.07
C SER A 168 -17.27 0.55 -6.53
N VAL A 169 -16.76 1.63 -7.10
CA VAL A 169 -17.13 3.01 -6.82
C VAL A 169 -17.82 3.58 -8.05
N ARG A 170 -18.89 4.34 -7.81
CA ARG A 170 -19.61 5.05 -8.88
C ARG A 170 -19.88 6.48 -8.47
N ILE A 171 -19.50 7.43 -9.31
CA ILE A 171 -19.65 8.87 -9.06
C ILE A 171 -20.49 9.48 -10.20
N PRO A 172 -21.73 9.93 -9.95
CA PRO A 172 -22.58 10.53 -10.96
C PRO A 172 -22.00 11.87 -11.44
N ARG A 173 -22.15 12.17 -12.74
CA ARG A 173 -21.59 13.38 -13.34
C ARG A 173 -22.37 14.64 -12.93
N SER A 174 -23.65 14.51 -12.63
CA SER A 174 -24.49 15.59 -12.09
C SER A 174 -24.04 16.06 -10.70
N LEU A 175 -24.32 15.28 -9.66
CA LEU A 175 -24.10 15.64 -8.25
C LEU A 175 -22.69 15.31 -7.72
N GLY A 176 -21.86 14.67 -8.53
CA GLY A 176 -20.48 14.35 -8.19
C GLY A 176 -20.36 13.48 -6.94
N ILE A 177 -19.37 13.81 -6.11
CA ILE A 177 -18.97 13.02 -4.93
C ILE A 177 -20.11 12.89 -3.90
N ARG A 178 -21.03 13.87 -3.83
CA ARG A 178 -22.16 13.89 -2.90
C ARG A 178 -23.15 12.74 -3.10
N ALA A 179 -23.24 12.26 -4.34
CA ALA A 179 -24.09 11.12 -4.69
C ALA A 179 -23.28 9.88 -5.06
N ALA A 180 -21.99 9.86 -4.73
CA ALA A 180 -21.14 8.71 -4.99
C ALA A 180 -21.56 7.50 -4.16
N THR A 181 -21.49 6.32 -4.77
CA THR A 181 -21.70 5.03 -4.09
C THR A 181 -20.42 4.22 -4.09
N CYS A 182 -20.28 3.34 -3.09
CA CYS A 182 -19.18 2.39 -3.00
C CYS A 182 -19.76 1.06 -2.49
N SER A 183 -19.29 -0.07 -3.03
CA SER A 183 -19.68 -1.40 -2.55
C SER A 183 -19.34 -1.65 -1.08
N CYS A 184 -18.42 -0.87 -0.49
CA CYS A 184 -18.14 -0.91 0.94
C CYS A 184 -19.24 -0.28 1.82
N LYS A 185 -20.28 0.31 1.22
CA LYS A 185 -21.47 0.91 1.86
C LYS A 185 -21.22 2.09 2.80
N ALA A 186 -19.98 2.53 2.96
CA ALA A 186 -19.64 3.71 3.75
C ALA A 186 -19.93 5.01 2.97
N GLU A 187 -20.45 6.01 3.70
CA GLU A 187 -20.71 7.35 3.19
C GLU A 187 -19.43 8.01 2.68
N ARG A 188 -18.36 8.00 3.50
CA ARG A 188 -17.02 8.42 3.12
C ARG A 188 -16.05 7.26 3.30
N CYS A 189 -15.21 7.03 2.30
CA CYS A 189 -14.23 5.96 2.35
C CYS A 189 -13.01 6.27 1.48
N VAL A 190 -11.93 5.55 1.74
CA VAL A 190 -10.70 5.65 0.96
C VAL A 190 -10.90 5.30 -0.51
N HIS A 191 -11.83 4.38 -0.85
CA HIS A 191 -12.08 3.97 -2.23
C HIS A 191 -12.65 5.10 -3.08
N LYS A 192 -13.59 5.89 -2.53
CA LYS A 192 -14.13 7.09 -3.21
C LYS A 192 -13.02 8.11 -3.46
N ALA A 193 -12.14 8.33 -2.47
CA ALA A 193 -11.00 9.22 -2.62
C ALA A 193 -9.97 8.71 -3.64
N LEU A 194 -9.70 7.40 -3.67
CA LEU A 194 -8.83 6.76 -4.67
C LEU A 194 -9.38 6.92 -6.08
N ALA A 195 -10.68 6.70 -6.30
CA ALA A 195 -11.31 6.88 -7.61
C ALA A 195 -11.16 8.33 -8.11
N VAL A 196 -11.39 9.32 -7.25
CA VAL A 196 -11.24 10.74 -7.60
C VAL A 196 -9.78 11.08 -7.90
N LEU A 197 -8.85 10.73 -7.01
CA LEU A 197 -7.43 11.06 -7.20
C LEU A 197 -6.83 10.35 -8.42
N ALA A 198 -7.21 9.09 -8.68
CA ALA A 198 -6.78 8.36 -9.86
C ALA A 198 -7.33 9.00 -11.15
N ALA A 199 -8.60 9.42 -11.16
CA ALA A 199 -9.17 10.12 -12.32
C ALA A 199 -8.46 11.45 -12.58
N ARG A 200 -8.13 12.20 -11.53
CA ARG A 200 -7.32 13.42 -11.64
C ARG A 200 -5.91 13.15 -12.15
N GLN A 201 -5.27 12.07 -11.69
CA GLN A 201 -3.95 11.65 -12.17
C GLN A 201 -3.98 11.31 -13.66
N GLN A 202 -4.98 10.55 -14.11
CA GLN A 202 -5.17 10.22 -15.52
C GLN A 202 -5.43 11.46 -16.38
N ALA A 203 -6.09 12.48 -15.84
CA ALA A 203 -6.31 13.77 -16.48
C ALA A 203 -5.09 14.72 -16.41
N GLY A 204 -3.99 14.33 -15.76
CA GLY A 204 -2.81 15.18 -15.56
C GLY A 204 -3.02 16.34 -14.57
N LEU A 205 -4.10 16.32 -13.79
CA LEU A 205 -4.47 17.35 -12.80
C LEU A 205 -4.00 17.03 -11.38
N TYR A 206 -3.35 15.88 -11.20
CA TYR A 206 -2.79 15.43 -9.93
C TYR A 206 -1.53 14.63 -10.18
N ASP A 207 -0.42 15.06 -9.56
CA ASP A 207 0.79 14.26 -9.46
C ASP A 207 0.94 13.83 -8.00
N PRO A 208 0.84 12.52 -7.70
CA PRO A 208 1.04 11.99 -6.36
C PRO A 208 2.38 12.38 -5.73
N LEU A 209 3.41 12.69 -6.53
CA LEU A 209 4.72 13.10 -6.03
C LEU A 209 4.82 14.62 -5.81
N ALA A 210 4.31 15.44 -6.74
CA ALA A 210 4.36 16.90 -6.60
C ALA A 210 3.44 17.45 -5.50
N ASP A 211 2.29 16.80 -5.27
CA ASP A 211 1.32 17.23 -4.28
C ASP A 211 1.64 16.71 -2.85
N LEU A 212 2.72 15.93 -2.72
CA LEU A 212 3.37 15.67 -1.43
C LEU A 212 4.26 16.86 -1.09
N ASN A 213 3.65 18.02 -0.86
CA ASN A 213 4.34 19.12 -0.21
C ASN A 213 4.41 18.85 1.31
N GLU A 214 4.91 17.67 1.69
CA GLU A 214 5.21 17.30 3.07
C GLU A 214 6.51 18.02 3.46
N ALA A 215 6.40 19.33 3.69
CA ALA A 215 7.45 20.07 4.35
C ALA A 215 7.62 19.50 5.76
N LEU A 216 8.87 19.24 6.14
CA LEU A 216 9.20 18.93 7.52
C LEU A 216 8.70 20.06 8.43
N SER A 217 8.15 19.72 9.58
CA SER A 217 7.95 20.69 10.66
C SER A 217 9.29 21.28 11.11
N SER A 218 9.28 22.45 11.77
CA SER A 218 10.50 23.03 12.34
C SER A 218 11.23 22.05 13.27
N ALA A 219 10.48 21.37 14.15
CA ALA A 219 11.04 20.35 15.04
C ALA A 219 11.69 19.20 14.26
N GLN A 220 11.09 18.75 13.16
CA GLN A 220 11.67 17.71 12.31
C GLN A 220 12.94 18.18 11.58
N TYR A 221 12.99 19.44 11.15
CA TYR A 221 14.21 20.03 10.60
C TYR A 221 15.35 20.06 11.63
N ASP A 222 15.07 20.44 12.88
CA ASP A 222 16.06 20.47 13.95
C ASP A 222 16.66 19.08 14.20
N VAL A 223 15.86 18.02 14.11
CA VAL A 223 16.33 16.63 14.23
C VAL A 223 17.24 16.24 13.06
N VAL A 224 16.88 16.61 11.83
CA VAL A 224 17.73 16.37 10.65
C VAL A 224 19.08 17.08 10.79
N GLU A 225 19.09 18.32 11.29
CA GLU A 225 20.31 19.08 11.53
C GLU A 225 21.20 18.42 12.60
N GLN A 226 20.64 18.06 13.75
CA GLN A 226 21.36 17.37 14.82
C GLN A 226 21.99 16.05 14.36
N LEU A 227 21.26 15.26 13.56
CA LEU A 227 21.78 14.03 12.95
C LEU A 227 22.94 14.31 11.98
N GLN A 228 22.83 15.36 11.16
CA GLN A 228 23.92 15.75 10.25
C GLN A 228 25.16 16.25 10.98
N ASP A 229 24.98 16.99 12.08
CA ASP A 229 26.10 17.46 12.90
C ASP A 229 26.81 16.30 13.58
N TRP A 230 26.05 15.37 14.19
CA TRP A 230 26.62 14.18 14.81
C TRP A 230 27.39 13.31 13.79
N LEU A 231 26.87 13.12 12.58
CA LEU A 231 27.58 12.37 11.54
C LEU A 231 28.85 13.08 11.06
N ARG A 232 28.82 14.42 10.96
CA ARG A 232 30.02 15.20 10.62
C ARG A 232 31.09 15.09 11.69
N GLU A 233 30.70 15.14 12.96
CA GLU A 233 31.58 14.94 14.10
C GLU A 233 32.20 13.52 14.09
N LEU A 234 31.37 12.49 13.92
CA LEU A 234 31.83 11.09 13.83
C LEU A 234 32.85 10.90 12.70
N VAL A 235 32.55 11.39 11.50
CA VAL A 235 33.44 11.25 10.33
C VAL A 235 34.71 12.10 10.50
N GLY A 236 34.60 13.29 11.10
CA GLY A 236 35.75 14.18 11.34
C GLY A 236 36.72 13.64 12.39
N GLN A 237 36.22 12.95 13.43
CA GLN A 237 37.04 12.32 14.47
C GLN A 237 37.64 10.99 14.02
N GLY A 238 36.95 10.26 13.14
CA GLY A 238 37.37 8.93 12.68
C GLY A 238 37.31 7.86 13.78
N SER A 239 37.71 6.63 13.45
CA SER A 239 37.67 5.51 14.41
C SER A 239 38.59 5.71 15.61
N ALA A 240 39.74 6.37 15.42
CA ALA A 240 40.69 6.68 16.49
C ALA A 240 40.14 7.69 17.52
N GLY A 241 39.20 8.55 17.11
CA GLY A 241 38.56 9.53 17.98
C GLY A 241 37.24 9.05 18.60
N LEU A 242 36.88 7.77 18.40
CA LEU A 242 35.63 7.22 18.91
C LEU A 242 35.59 7.25 20.44
N SER A 243 34.54 7.85 21.00
CA SER A 243 34.37 7.98 22.45
C SER A 243 32.99 7.52 22.90
N ARG A 244 32.87 7.11 24.17
CA ARG A 244 31.59 6.70 24.77
C ARG A 244 30.56 7.82 24.70
N ALA A 245 30.97 9.06 25.00
CA ALA A 245 30.10 10.23 24.97
C ALA A 245 29.53 10.51 23.55
N LEU A 246 30.30 10.28 22.49
CA LEU A 246 29.82 10.41 21.12
C LEU A 246 28.74 9.36 20.81
N LEU A 247 28.93 8.12 21.26
CA LEU A 247 27.95 7.04 21.06
C LEU A 247 26.67 7.26 21.87
N GLU A 248 26.77 7.68 23.13
CA GLU A 248 25.61 8.04 23.98
C GLU A 248 24.78 9.17 23.36
N ARG A 249 25.43 10.18 22.77
CA ARG A 249 24.73 11.25 22.03
C ARG A 249 23.99 10.68 20.81
N GLY A 250 24.61 9.75 20.09
CA GLY A 250 23.96 9.06 18.98
C GLY A 250 22.75 8.23 19.43
N GLU A 251 22.84 7.54 20.56
CA GLU A 251 21.72 6.78 21.15
C GLU A 251 20.56 7.69 21.56
N ALA A 252 20.85 8.88 22.12
CA ALA A 252 19.85 9.91 22.36
C ALA A 252 19.17 10.36 21.05
N LEU A 253 19.94 10.57 19.98
CA LEU A 253 19.42 10.93 18.66
C LEU A 253 18.55 9.84 18.02
N VAL A 254 18.79 8.56 18.30
CA VAL A 254 17.84 7.49 17.90
C VAL A 254 16.47 7.72 18.52
N THR A 255 16.42 8.10 19.80
CA THR A 255 15.16 8.34 20.51
C THR A 255 14.45 9.56 19.95
N VAL A 256 15.19 10.65 19.73
CA VAL A 256 14.68 11.88 19.12
C VAL A 256 14.16 11.62 17.70
N ALA A 257 14.88 10.84 16.88
CA ALA A 257 14.44 10.47 15.54
C ALA A 257 13.14 9.65 15.55
N LYS A 258 12.96 8.74 16.52
CA LYS A 258 11.69 8.01 16.69
C LYS A 258 10.54 8.93 17.07
N GLN A 259 10.78 9.92 17.94
CA GLN A 259 9.77 10.90 18.35
C GLN A 259 9.38 11.85 17.20
N ALA A 260 10.29 12.09 16.26
CA ALA A 260 10.06 12.89 15.06
C ALA A 260 9.43 12.12 13.88
N ASP A 261 8.98 10.88 14.11
CA ASP A 261 8.44 9.95 13.10
C ASP A 261 9.44 9.62 11.97
N PHE A 262 10.72 9.40 12.31
CA PHE A 262 11.77 8.94 11.38
C PHE A 262 12.23 7.49 11.64
N PRO A 263 11.35 6.49 11.46
CA PRO A 263 11.64 5.10 11.84
C PRO A 263 12.83 4.49 11.10
N LEU A 264 13.01 4.79 9.80
CA LEU A 264 14.14 4.28 9.02
C LEU A 264 15.46 4.93 9.44
N LEU A 265 15.49 6.24 9.67
CA LEU A 265 16.69 6.92 10.14
C LEU A 265 17.11 6.40 11.52
N ALA A 266 16.14 6.21 12.43
CA ALA A 266 16.39 5.62 13.73
C ALA A 266 16.96 4.20 13.60
N SER A 267 16.41 3.36 12.73
CA SER A 267 16.90 2.00 12.49
C SER A 267 18.31 1.95 11.91
N LEU A 268 18.59 2.78 10.89
CA LEU A 268 19.92 2.89 10.28
C LEU A 268 20.95 3.39 11.30
N LEU A 269 20.60 4.39 12.11
CA LEU A 269 21.47 4.92 13.16
C LEU A 269 21.73 3.88 14.26
N SER A 270 20.71 3.17 14.74
CA SER A 270 20.90 2.08 15.72
C SER A 270 21.87 1.01 15.19
N GLY A 271 21.69 0.57 13.94
CA GLY A 271 22.58 -0.42 13.33
C GLY A 271 23.99 0.09 13.03
N LEU A 272 24.21 1.41 12.99
CA LEU A 272 25.53 2.02 12.93
C LEU A 272 26.18 2.05 14.32
N LEU A 273 25.45 2.54 15.32
CA LEU A 273 25.91 2.68 16.70
C LEU A 273 26.35 1.36 17.32
N GLU A 274 25.65 0.28 17.02
CA GLU A 274 26.03 -1.05 17.49
C GLU A 274 27.42 -1.47 16.98
N ARG A 275 27.72 -1.24 15.69
CA ARG A 275 29.03 -1.55 15.12
C ARG A 275 30.13 -0.67 15.69
N LEU A 276 29.83 0.59 15.93
CA LEU A 276 30.76 1.51 16.59
C LEU A 276 30.97 1.11 18.07
N ASN A 277 29.94 0.67 18.78
CA ASN A 277 30.05 0.15 20.13
C ASN A 277 30.92 -1.12 20.19
N ASP A 278 30.79 -2.02 19.22
CA ASP A 278 31.65 -3.20 19.12
C ASP A 278 33.12 -2.83 18.84
N GLU A 279 33.36 -1.86 17.97
CA GLU A 279 34.70 -1.33 17.70
C GLU A 279 35.30 -0.70 18.96
N LEU A 280 34.54 0.17 19.65
CA LEU A 280 34.98 0.82 20.89
C LEU A 280 35.28 -0.21 22.00
N ALA A 281 34.53 -1.31 22.03
CA ALA A 281 34.73 -2.40 22.98
C ALA A 281 35.83 -3.40 22.57
N GLY A 282 36.48 -3.22 21.42
CA GLY A 282 37.49 -4.15 20.89
C GLY A 282 36.93 -5.53 20.53
N ARG A 283 35.62 -5.64 20.29
CA ARG A 283 34.91 -6.89 20.00
C ARG A 283 34.80 -7.19 18.49
N SER A 284 35.23 -6.26 17.66
CA SER A 284 35.12 -6.31 16.21
C SER A 284 36.33 -5.64 15.57
N PHE A 285 36.66 -6.03 14.34
CA PHE A 285 37.50 -5.23 13.46
C PHE A 285 36.59 -4.49 12.48
N LEU A 286 36.42 -3.18 12.67
CA LEU A 286 35.60 -2.36 11.80
C LEU A 286 36.26 -2.16 10.43
N GLN A 287 35.75 -2.87 9.42
CA GLN A 287 36.15 -2.64 8.03
C GLN A 287 35.55 -1.33 7.50
N MET A 288 36.38 -0.43 6.97
CA MET A 288 35.94 0.87 6.45
C MET A 288 34.89 0.76 5.33
N GLU A 289 34.94 -0.30 4.53
CA GLU A 289 33.96 -0.56 3.47
C GLU A 289 32.56 -0.85 4.04
N GLN A 290 32.48 -1.58 5.16
CA GLN A 290 31.24 -1.87 5.86
C GLN A 290 30.70 -0.64 6.60
N LEU A 291 31.58 0.21 7.14
CA LEU A 291 31.19 1.48 7.74
C LEU A 291 30.60 2.43 6.66
N ARG A 292 31.26 2.53 5.51
CA ARG A 292 30.81 3.36 4.38
C ARG A 292 29.43 2.94 3.88
N SER A 293 29.16 1.64 3.76
CA SER A 293 27.86 1.14 3.30
C SER A 293 26.71 1.41 4.28
N ARG A 294 27.01 1.73 5.55
CA ARG A 294 26.02 2.16 6.57
C ARG A 294 25.88 3.68 6.65
N LEU A 295 26.99 4.42 6.53
CA LEU A 295 26.98 5.88 6.57
C LEU A 295 26.31 6.50 5.34
N ALA A 296 26.60 5.98 4.14
CA ALA A 296 26.13 6.59 2.90
C ALA A 296 24.60 6.63 2.77
N PRO A 297 23.84 5.55 3.06
CA PRO A 297 22.37 5.59 2.99
C PRO A 297 21.73 6.55 4.00
N LEU A 298 22.33 6.68 5.19
CA LEU A 298 21.88 7.60 6.23
C LEU A 298 22.12 9.06 5.81
N TRP A 299 23.34 9.37 5.36
CA TRP A 299 23.70 10.71 4.88
C TRP A 299 22.91 11.15 3.65
N GLY A 300 22.72 10.25 2.68
CA GLY A 300 21.94 10.52 1.47
C GLY A 300 20.50 10.94 1.82
N ARG A 301 19.85 10.23 2.74
CA ARG A 301 18.49 10.57 3.21
C ARG A 301 18.44 11.90 3.93
N LEU A 302 19.39 12.17 4.83
CA LEU A 302 19.45 13.47 5.52
C LEU A 302 19.65 14.63 4.54
N LYS A 303 20.41 14.44 3.45
CA LYS A 303 20.51 15.43 2.37
C LYS A 303 19.20 15.57 1.60
N ALA A 304 18.54 14.46 1.26
CA ALA A 304 17.26 14.47 0.56
C ALA A 304 16.16 15.21 1.34
N LEU A 305 16.11 15.00 2.66
CA LEU A 305 15.17 15.65 3.57
C LEU A 305 15.36 17.18 3.67
N ARG A 306 16.49 17.72 3.21
CA ARG A 306 16.75 19.17 3.18
C ARG A 306 16.44 19.83 1.83
N GLN A 307 15.98 19.06 0.85
CA GLN A 307 15.65 19.58 -0.47
C GLN A 307 14.21 20.07 -0.51
N THR A 308 13.99 21.16 -1.25
CA THR A 308 12.65 21.68 -1.54
C THR A 308 12.54 21.86 -3.05
N PRO A 309 11.64 21.12 -3.74
CA PRO A 309 10.79 20.04 -3.22
C PRO A 309 11.61 18.80 -2.78
N LEU A 310 10.99 17.91 -2.01
CA LEU A 310 11.61 16.62 -1.67
C LEU A 310 11.82 15.79 -2.94
N PRO A 311 12.94 15.06 -3.08
CA PRO A 311 13.20 14.26 -4.28
C PRO A 311 12.33 12.99 -4.37
N GLN A 312 11.71 12.60 -3.25
CA GLN A 312 10.81 11.44 -3.11
C GLN A 312 9.79 11.73 -2.00
N SER A 313 8.79 10.87 -1.84
CA SER A 313 7.85 10.99 -0.73
C SER A 313 8.57 10.97 0.62
N LEU A 314 8.09 11.77 1.59
CA LEU A 314 8.66 11.78 2.94
C LEU A 314 8.72 10.37 3.51
N GLN A 315 7.67 9.57 3.32
CA GLN A 315 7.60 8.17 3.76
C GLN A 315 8.69 7.28 3.14
N ALA A 316 9.10 7.50 1.90
CA ALA A 316 10.21 6.75 1.29
C ALA A 316 11.55 7.13 1.94
N LEU A 317 11.71 8.40 2.32
CA LEU A 317 12.92 8.92 2.97
C LEU A 317 13.02 8.52 4.45
N VAL A 318 11.92 8.59 5.18
CA VAL A 318 11.88 8.39 6.65
C VAL A 318 11.39 7.00 7.06
N GLY A 319 10.81 6.23 6.14
CA GLY A 319 10.22 4.93 6.39
C GLY A 319 8.81 4.99 6.98
N THR A 320 8.22 3.81 7.21
CA THR A 320 6.89 3.67 7.81
C THR A 320 6.94 2.77 9.05
N HIS A 321 6.24 3.15 10.13
CA HIS A 321 6.16 2.34 11.35
C HIS A 321 5.48 0.97 11.15
N LYS A 322 4.57 0.87 10.18
CA LYS A 322 3.90 -0.38 9.80
C LYS A 322 3.93 -0.55 8.29
N ARG A 323 4.32 -1.76 7.85
CA ARG A 323 4.17 -2.15 6.45
C ARG A 323 2.68 -2.15 6.09
N HIS A 324 2.36 -1.49 5.00
CA HIS A 324 1.07 -1.64 4.35
C HIS A 324 1.11 -2.86 3.45
N TYR A 325 0.03 -3.63 3.44
CA TYR A 325 -0.10 -4.78 2.56
C TYR A 325 -1.40 -4.66 1.75
N ARG A 326 -1.29 -4.76 0.44
CA ARG A 326 -2.44 -4.93 -0.48
C ARG A 326 -2.84 -6.39 -0.57
N LEU A 327 -4.09 -6.68 -0.91
CA LEU A 327 -4.51 -8.05 -1.22
C LEU A 327 -3.87 -8.51 -2.52
N VAL A 328 -3.46 -9.76 -2.55
CA VAL A 328 -3.10 -10.49 -3.77
C VAL A 328 -3.92 -11.77 -3.83
N GLN A 329 -4.31 -12.13 -5.04
CA GLN A 329 -5.04 -13.35 -5.35
C GLN A 329 -4.37 -14.02 -6.54
N GLU A 330 -4.45 -15.35 -6.58
CA GLU A 330 -3.93 -16.14 -7.72
C GLU A 330 -2.44 -15.88 -8.02
N LEU A 331 -1.64 -15.62 -6.98
CA LEU A 331 -0.21 -15.39 -7.14
C LEU A 331 0.54 -16.72 -7.10
N GLU A 332 0.97 -17.17 -8.28
CA GLU A 332 1.79 -18.37 -8.46
C GLU A 332 3.25 -18.11 -8.10
N LEU A 333 3.77 -18.91 -7.15
CA LEU A 333 5.12 -18.80 -6.62
C LEU A 333 5.83 -20.15 -6.65
N LEU A 334 7.13 -20.11 -6.92
CA LEU A 334 8.07 -21.17 -6.67
C LEU A 334 8.82 -20.86 -5.38
N VAL A 335 8.64 -21.65 -4.33
CA VAL A 335 9.42 -21.50 -3.10
C VAL A 335 10.81 -22.09 -3.35
N ILE A 336 11.86 -21.28 -3.22
CA ILE A 336 13.23 -21.70 -3.54
C ILE A 336 13.93 -22.29 -2.32
N GLY A 337 13.79 -21.62 -1.18
CA GLY A 337 14.48 -22.03 0.04
C GLY A 337 14.15 -21.15 1.23
N ALA A 338 14.81 -21.46 2.34
CA ALA A 338 14.66 -20.75 3.59
C ALA A 338 16.03 -20.27 4.11
N GLU A 339 16.02 -19.15 4.81
CA GLU A 339 17.20 -18.54 5.42
C GLU A 339 16.88 -18.18 6.88
N ALA A 340 17.67 -18.72 7.81
CA ALA A 340 17.69 -18.23 9.18
C ALA A 340 18.68 -17.07 9.26
N TRP A 341 18.29 -15.99 9.92
CA TRP A 341 19.11 -14.79 10.02
C TRP A 341 19.02 -14.16 11.40
N GLN A 342 20.06 -13.41 11.73
CA GLN A 342 20.10 -12.49 12.85
C GLN A 342 20.60 -11.15 12.35
N SER A 343 19.89 -10.10 12.72
CA SER A 343 20.26 -8.72 12.42
C SER A 343 21.05 -8.14 13.58
N ALA A 344 21.94 -7.21 13.23
CA ALA A 344 22.67 -6.40 14.21
C ALA A 344 21.68 -5.71 15.18
N ALA A 345 20.60 -5.14 14.65
CA ALA A 345 19.57 -4.40 15.42
C ALA A 345 18.79 -5.23 16.47
N GLY A 346 19.22 -6.46 16.78
CA GLY A 346 18.70 -7.26 17.88
C GLY A 346 17.47 -8.04 17.49
N PHE A 347 17.36 -8.47 16.23
CA PHE A 347 16.29 -9.34 15.74
C PHE A 347 16.84 -10.62 15.15
N CYS A 348 16.12 -11.72 15.33
CA CYS A 348 16.35 -12.96 14.61
C CYS A 348 15.08 -13.37 13.84
N GLY A 349 15.26 -14.17 12.80
CA GLY A 349 14.16 -14.52 11.92
C GLY A 349 14.43 -15.72 11.03
N LEU A 350 13.36 -16.22 10.44
CA LEU A 350 13.37 -17.20 9.37
C LEU A 350 12.64 -16.60 8.17
N SER A 351 13.22 -16.70 6.98
CA SER A 351 12.63 -16.15 5.74
C SER A 351 12.56 -17.21 4.65
N LEU A 352 11.39 -17.38 4.05
CA LEU A 352 11.18 -18.15 2.84
C LEU A 352 11.37 -17.23 1.64
N HIS A 353 12.21 -17.63 0.69
CA HIS A 353 12.44 -16.91 -0.56
C HIS A 353 11.65 -17.57 -1.68
N CYS A 354 10.77 -16.79 -2.32
CA CYS A 354 9.83 -17.26 -3.32
C CYS A 354 10.05 -16.48 -4.63
N TYR A 355 9.89 -17.15 -5.77
CA TYR A 355 10.06 -16.56 -7.10
C TYR A 355 8.76 -16.69 -7.88
N ALA A 356 8.24 -15.61 -8.47
CA ALA A 356 7.08 -15.66 -9.34
C ALA A 356 7.52 -15.82 -10.80
N PRO A 357 7.27 -16.99 -11.45
CA PRO A 357 7.73 -17.20 -12.82
C PRO A 357 7.10 -16.26 -13.85
N ALA A 358 5.86 -15.82 -13.61
CA ALA A 358 5.12 -14.96 -14.52
C ALA A 358 5.69 -13.53 -14.61
N SER A 359 6.08 -12.95 -13.48
CA SER A 359 6.63 -11.58 -13.41
C SER A 359 8.16 -11.54 -13.39
N GLY A 360 8.82 -12.65 -13.05
CA GLY A 360 10.27 -12.69 -12.84
C GLY A 360 10.73 -12.05 -11.52
N GLU A 361 9.81 -11.82 -10.60
CA GLU A 361 10.07 -11.12 -9.35
C GLU A 361 10.31 -12.07 -8.17
N TRP A 362 11.07 -11.58 -7.20
CA TRP A 362 11.28 -12.24 -5.92
C TRP A 362 10.36 -11.69 -4.85
N TYR A 363 9.86 -12.61 -4.03
CA TYR A 363 8.99 -12.37 -2.89
C TYR A 363 9.58 -13.07 -1.67
N ARG A 364 9.24 -12.57 -0.49
CA ARG A 364 9.73 -13.17 0.75
C ARG A 364 8.65 -13.20 1.83
N HIS A 365 8.53 -14.33 2.50
CA HIS A 365 7.73 -14.46 3.71
C HIS A 365 8.67 -14.57 4.90
N THR A 366 8.47 -13.76 5.95
CA THR A 366 9.39 -13.67 7.09
C THR A 366 8.66 -13.78 8.41
N GLN A 367 9.14 -14.68 9.28
CA GLN A 367 8.83 -14.69 10.72
C GLN A 367 10.04 -14.16 11.48
N ALA A 368 9.86 -13.10 12.27
CA ALA A 368 10.94 -12.47 13.01
C ALA A 368 10.47 -12.01 14.39
N ARG A 369 11.41 -11.98 15.34
CA ARG A 369 11.24 -11.51 16.71
C ARG A 369 12.48 -10.72 17.13
N SER A 370 12.35 -9.83 18.10
CA SER A 370 13.56 -9.33 18.76
C SER A 370 14.23 -10.48 19.52
N LEU A 371 15.55 -10.42 19.72
CA LEU A 371 16.30 -11.45 20.44
C LEU A 371 15.74 -11.62 21.86
N GLN A 372 15.42 -10.52 22.53
CA GLN A 372 14.79 -10.54 23.85
C GLN A 372 13.43 -11.25 23.86
N GLN A 373 12.60 -11.03 22.83
CA GLN A 373 11.31 -11.73 22.70
C GLN A 373 11.50 -13.20 22.36
N ALA A 374 12.48 -13.50 21.50
CA ALA A 374 12.81 -14.87 21.13
C ALA A 374 13.22 -15.67 22.36
N GLU A 375 14.14 -15.15 23.17
CA GLU A 375 14.56 -15.75 24.44
C GLU A 375 13.38 -15.93 25.42
N ALA A 376 12.55 -14.89 25.60
CA ALA A 376 11.43 -14.95 26.54
C ALA A 376 10.31 -15.93 26.15
N SER A 377 10.22 -16.28 24.86
CA SER A 377 9.20 -17.20 24.33
C SER A 377 9.78 -18.56 23.90
N ASP A 378 11.05 -18.82 24.21
CA ASP A 378 11.83 -19.97 23.72
C ASP A 378 11.77 -20.13 22.19
N TRP A 379 11.52 -19.04 21.46
CA TRP A 379 11.35 -19.06 20.02
C TRP A 379 12.71 -19.08 19.31
N SER A 380 12.86 -19.93 18.30
CA SER A 380 14.05 -19.94 17.44
C SER A 380 13.69 -20.12 15.95
N PRO A 381 14.55 -19.67 15.02
CA PRO A 381 14.38 -19.97 13.60
C PRO A 381 14.25 -21.47 13.31
N GLN A 382 14.92 -22.33 14.09
CA GLN A 382 14.87 -23.77 13.93
C GLN A 382 13.51 -24.36 14.34
N GLN A 383 12.94 -23.93 15.47
CA GLN A 383 11.58 -24.30 15.84
C GLN A 383 10.55 -23.75 14.86
N CYS A 384 10.73 -22.50 14.40
CA CYS A 384 9.90 -21.88 13.38
C CYS A 384 9.88 -22.75 12.10
N TRP A 385 11.03 -23.21 11.65
CA TRP A 385 11.13 -24.11 10.48
C TRP A 385 10.32 -25.40 10.65
N GLN A 386 10.37 -26.01 11.83
CA GLN A 386 9.73 -27.30 12.11
C GLN A 386 8.22 -27.18 12.35
N HIS A 387 7.77 -26.11 12.99
CA HIS A 387 6.43 -26.02 13.55
C HIS A 387 5.57 -24.93 12.94
N GLU A 388 6.12 -23.90 12.31
CA GLU A 388 5.28 -22.82 11.78
C GLU A 388 4.55 -23.22 10.50
N THR A 389 3.45 -22.51 10.26
CA THR A 389 2.65 -22.64 9.05
C THR A 389 2.49 -21.30 8.35
N TRP A 390 2.38 -21.35 7.03
CA TRP A 390 2.03 -20.21 6.20
C TRP A 390 0.86 -20.62 5.30
N GLY A 391 -0.28 -19.97 5.51
CA GLY A 391 -1.52 -20.27 4.79
C GLY A 391 -1.96 -21.74 4.86
N GLY A 392 -1.73 -22.39 6.01
CA GLY A 392 -2.04 -23.81 6.25
C GLY A 392 -0.93 -24.79 5.87
N GLN A 393 0.14 -24.34 5.21
CA GLN A 393 1.26 -25.18 4.80
C GLN A 393 2.42 -25.10 5.80
N ARG A 394 3.03 -26.23 6.18
CA ARG A 394 4.21 -26.25 7.05
C ARG A 394 5.44 -25.71 6.32
N PHE A 395 6.24 -24.88 6.99
CA PHE A 395 7.42 -24.25 6.38
C PHE A 395 8.39 -25.27 5.77
N TYR A 396 8.74 -26.32 6.51
CA TYR A 396 9.69 -27.33 6.05
C TYR A 396 9.23 -28.11 4.80
N ASN A 397 7.94 -28.11 4.47
CA ASN A 397 7.40 -28.78 3.30
C ASN A 397 7.45 -27.92 2.04
N LEU A 398 7.54 -26.61 2.17
CA LEU A 398 7.38 -25.68 1.05
C LEU A 398 8.56 -25.60 0.06
N PRO A 399 9.84 -25.72 0.44
CA PRO A 399 10.95 -25.50 -0.49
C PRO A 399 10.90 -26.40 -1.72
N LEU A 400 11.32 -25.82 -2.84
CA LEU A 400 11.34 -26.42 -4.17
C LEU A 400 9.95 -26.87 -4.65
N ARG A 401 8.86 -26.22 -4.20
CA ARG A 401 7.49 -26.50 -4.66
C ARG A 401 6.85 -25.27 -5.28
N ARG A 402 5.88 -25.53 -6.17
CA ARG A 402 4.96 -24.52 -6.65
C ARG A 402 3.81 -24.37 -5.66
N ILE A 403 3.49 -23.12 -5.36
CA ILE A 403 2.35 -22.75 -4.54
C ILE A 403 1.53 -21.68 -5.26
N CYS A 404 0.23 -21.72 -5.05
CA CYS A 404 -0.69 -20.68 -5.45
C CYS A 404 -1.21 -19.96 -4.21
N VAL A 405 -0.90 -18.67 -4.07
CA VAL A 405 -1.48 -17.81 -3.04
C VAL A 405 -2.86 -17.36 -3.53
N ARG A 406 -3.88 -18.16 -3.23
CA ARG A 406 -5.29 -17.88 -3.58
C ARG A 406 -5.81 -16.61 -2.93
N ARG A 407 -5.38 -16.37 -1.69
CA ARG A 407 -5.65 -15.14 -0.94
C ARG A 407 -4.44 -14.83 -0.06
N GLY A 408 -3.81 -13.69 -0.26
CA GLY A 408 -2.67 -13.28 0.54
C GLY A 408 -2.50 -11.78 0.57
N TRP A 409 -1.49 -11.31 1.27
CA TRP A 409 -1.23 -9.89 1.40
C TRP A 409 0.23 -9.57 1.17
N LEU A 410 0.45 -8.58 0.31
CA LEU A 410 1.75 -8.25 -0.25
C LEU A 410 2.08 -6.79 0.07
N SER A 411 3.26 -6.55 0.61
CA SER A 411 3.78 -5.19 0.79
C SER A 411 4.50 -4.69 -0.47
N ARG A 412 4.80 -3.38 -0.49
CA ARG A 412 5.55 -2.74 -1.58
C ARG A 412 6.97 -3.30 -1.75
N ASP A 413 7.60 -3.78 -0.68
CA ASP A 413 8.93 -4.42 -0.69
C ASP A 413 8.87 -5.93 -0.97
N ASN A 414 7.82 -6.40 -1.64
CA ASN A 414 7.56 -7.79 -1.98
C ASN A 414 7.55 -8.77 -0.78
N GLN A 415 7.17 -8.29 0.41
CA GLN A 415 6.99 -9.14 1.57
C GLN A 415 5.56 -9.70 1.60
N LEU A 416 5.46 -11.02 1.71
CA LEU A 416 4.20 -11.72 1.88
C LEU A 416 3.88 -11.85 3.37
N SER A 417 2.67 -11.42 3.74
CA SER A 417 2.17 -11.50 5.10
C SER A 417 1.83 -12.94 5.50
N GLY A 418 2.03 -13.26 6.78
CA GLY A 418 1.54 -14.49 7.40
C GLY A 418 0.27 -14.28 8.23
N ARG A 419 -0.49 -13.21 7.97
CA ARG A 419 -1.68 -12.89 8.76
C ARG A 419 -2.82 -13.89 8.55
N ASP A 420 -3.73 -13.93 9.51
CA ASP A 420 -4.94 -14.76 9.45
C ASP A 420 -5.75 -14.50 8.18
N GLY A 421 -6.24 -15.58 7.58
CA GLY A 421 -6.95 -15.57 6.30
C GLY A 421 -6.07 -15.72 5.06
N THR A 422 -4.75 -15.89 5.23
CA THR A 422 -3.87 -16.23 4.09
C THR A 422 -4.17 -17.67 3.68
N LEU A 423 -4.38 -17.91 2.39
CA LEU A 423 -4.70 -19.21 1.83
C LEU A 423 -3.68 -19.59 0.77
N ILE A 424 -3.01 -20.72 0.99
CA ILE A 424 -1.99 -21.25 0.09
C ILE A 424 -2.33 -22.68 -0.30
N GLU A 425 -2.43 -22.89 -1.60
CA GLU A 425 -2.46 -24.21 -2.20
C GLU A 425 -1.05 -24.57 -2.62
N SER A 426 -0.60 -25.78 -2.30
CA SER A 426 0.72 -26.28 -2.68
C SER A 426 0.56 -27.53 -3.51
N ASP A 427 1.36 -27.65 -4.58
CA ASP A 427 1.58 -28.92 -5.23
C ASP A 427 2.36 -29.85 -4.27
N SER A 428 2.06 -31.15 -4.34
CA SER A 428 2.83 -32.18 -3.66
C SER A 428 4.18 -32.48 -4.34
N THR A 429 4.38 -31.98 -5.57
CA THR A 429 5.54 -32.28 -6.41
C THR A 429 6.69 -31.32 -6.20
N ILE A 430 7.90 -31.87 -6.03
CA ILE A 430 9.14 -31.09 -6.03
C ILE A 430 9.51 -30.72 -7.46
N VAL A 431 9.85 -29.46 -7.67
CA VAL A 431 10.20 -28.88 -8.97
C VAL A 431 11.61 -29.31 -9.35
N SER A 432 11.80 -29.68 -10.63
CA SER A 432 13.12 -30.03 -11.16
C SER A 432 14.05 -28.82 -11.19
N ALA A 433 15.36 -29.07 -11.12
CA ALA A 433 16.36 -28.00 -11.18
C ALA A 433 16.25 -27.12 -12.44
N THR A 434 15.80 -27.70 -13.56
CA THR A 434 15.60 -27.00 -14.84
C THR A 434 14.45 -25.99 -14.83
N ALA A 435 13.52 -26.11 -13.89
CA ALA A 435 12.39 -25.19 -13.74
C ALA A 435 12.66 -24.07 -12.70
N LEU A 436 13.86 -24.05 -12.09
CA LEU A 436 14.32 -22.96 -11.24
C LEU A 436 14.78 -21.76 -12.10
N PRO A 437 14.75 -20.51 -11.58
CA PRO A 437 15.25 -19.33 -12.27
C PRO A 437 16.79 -19.27 -12.31
N LEU A 438 17.39 -20.24 -13.01
CA LEU A 438 18.84 -20.44 -13.07
C LEU A 438 19.52 -19.30 -13.85
N ARG A 439 20.49 -18.67 -13.20
CA ARG A 439 21.48 -17.80 -13.84
C ARG A 439 22.67 -18.65 -14.26
N THR A 440 22.92 -18.71 -15.56
CA THR A 440 24.02 -19.51 -16.15
C THR A 440 25.16 -18.66 -16.71
N ASP A 441 24.98 -17.34 -16.78
CA ASP A 441 25.98 -16.37 -17.22
C ASP A 441 26.23 -15.37 -16.10
N PHE A 442 27.43 -15.42 -15.53
CA PHE A 442 27.83 -14.56 -14.41
C PHE A 442 28.18 -13.13 -14.86
N ALA A 443 28.53 -12.92 -16.13
CA ALA A 443 28.75 -11.57 -16.66
C ALA A 443 27.43 -10.80 -16.78
N SER A 444 26.40 -11.43 -17.34
CA SER A 444 25.03 -10.89 -17.34
C SER A 444 24.53 -10.61 -15.92
N LEU A 445 24.76 -11.52 -14.97
CA LEU A 445 24.38 -11.32 -13.57
C LEU A 445 25.01 -10.05 -12.97
N ARG A 446 26.31 -9.83 -13.19
CA ARG A 446 26.98 -8.60 -12.74
C ARG A 446 26.44 -7.35 -13.41
N ALA A 447 26.14 -7.41 -14.71
CA ALA A 447 25.57 -6.29 -15.44
C ALA A 447 24.17 -5.90 -14.91
N ASP A 448 23.32 -6.88 -14.61
CA ASP A 448 21.99 -6.65 -14.01
C ASP A 448 22.11 -6.02 -12.63
N TYR A 449 23.01 -6.55 -11.80
CA TYR A 449 23.26 -5.99 -10.47
C TYR A 449 23.79 -4.56 -10.57
N ALA A 450 24.74 -4.29 -11.48
CA ALA A 450 25.27 -2.95 -11.73
C ALA A 450 24.18 -1.97 -12.18
N ARG A 451 23.28 -2.37 -13.08
CA ARG A 451 22.12 -1.55 -13.48
C ARG A 451 21.21 -1.24 -12.31
N THR A 452 21.00 -2.19 -11.41
CA THR A 452 20.18 -1.97 -10.22
C THR A 452 20.88 -1.00 -9.25
N MET A 453 22.19 -1.11 -9.09
CA MET A 453 23.00 -0.19 -8.27
C MET A 453 23.06 1.24 -8.84
N GLN A 454 22.91 1.39 -10.16
CA GLN A 454 22.78 2.68 -10.84
C GLN A 454 21.36 3.28 -10.77
N GLY A 455 20.42 2.57 -10.13
CA GLY A 455 19.07 3.06 -9.90
C GLY A 455 19.04 4.19 -8.87
N ASP A 456 18.00 4.21 -8.04
CA ASP A 456 17.81 5.25 -7.05
C ASP A 456 18.90 5.22 -5.96
N PRO A 457 19.76 6.26 -5.86
CA PRO A 457 20.85 6.28 -4.88
C PRO A 457 20.37 6.35 -3.43
N LEU A 458 19.11 6.75 -3.18
CA LEU A 458 18.51 6.77 -1.85
C LEU A 458 17.91 5.41 -1.48
N LEU A 459 17.62 4.56 -2.46
CA LEU A 459 17.14 3.20 -2.30
C LEU A 459 18.16 2.21 -2.90
N PRO A 460 19.38 2.11 -2.30
CA PRO A 460 20.36 1.15 -2.80
C PRO A 460 19.73 -0.25 -2.76
N PRO A 461 19.91 -1.06 -3.83
CA PRO A 461 19.29 -2.36 -3.88
C PRO A 461 19.78 -3.22 -2.71
N GLY A 462 18.82 -3.78 -1.97
CA GLY A 462 19.10 -4.75 -0.94
C GLY A 462 19.72 -6.03 -1.51
N PRO A 463 19.98 -7.03 -0.64
CA PRO A 463 20.41 -8.35 -1.09
C PRO A 463 19.45 -8.91 -2.14
N GLN A 464 19.97 -9.26 -3.32
CA GLN A 464 19.18 -9.89 -4.37
C GLN A 464 19.28 -11.40 -4.25
N ALA A 465 18.13 -12.06 -4.18
CA ALA A 465 18.07 -13.51 -4.26
C ALA A 465 18.33 -13.96 -5.71
N VAL A 466 19.21 -14.94 -5.89
CA VAL A 466 19.55 -15.50 -7.20
C VAL A 466 19.77 -17.01 -7.07
N VAL A 467 19.42 -17.75 -8.12
CA VAL A 467 19.75 -19.18 -8.23
C VAL A 467 20.83 -19.33 -9.29
N LEU A 468 21.97 -19.91 -8.93
CA LEU A 468 23.12 -20.03 -9.81
C LEU A 468 23.26 -21.45 -10.34
N LYS A 469 23.53 -21.61 -11.64
CA LYS A 469 24.04 -22.87 -12.18
C LYS A 469 25.56 -22.81 -12.18
N ILE A 470 26.17 -23.56 -11.26
CA ILE A 470 27.62 -23.62 -11.13
C ILE A 470 28.16 -24.73 -12.04
N ALA A 471 29.12 -24.40 -12.91
CA ALA A 471 29.76 -25.36 -13.80
C ALA A 471 31.01 -25.99 -13.15
N ARG A 472 31.77 -25.19 -12.41
CA ARG A 472 32.99 -25.62 -11.70
C ARG A 472 33.17 -24.80 -10.43
N THR A 473 33.80 -25.38 -9.42
CA THR A 473 34.25 -24.69 -8.22
C THR A 473 35.74 -24.93 -8.00
N GLU A 474 36.36 -24.06 -7.21
CA GLU A 474 37.70 -24.27 -6.65
C GLU A 474 37.62 -24.63 -5.16
N ALA A 475 38.76 -25.00 -4.58
CA ALA A 475 38.85 -25.26 -3.14
C ALA A 475 38.50 -23.98 -2.35
N PRO A 476 37.70 -24.09 -1.28
CA PRO A 476 37.42 -22.95 -0.43
C PRO A 476 38.69 -22.49 0.31
N VAL A 477 38.89 -21.19 0.41
CA VAL A 477 40.01 -20.54 1.09
C VAL A 477 39.47 -19.81 2.31
N PHE A 478 40.10 -20.05 3.47
CA PHE A 478 39.80 -19.34 4.71
C PHE A 478 40.75 -18.16 4.90
N ASP A 479 40.20 -16.96 4.96
CA ASP A 479 40.90 -15.77 5.39
C ASP A 479 40.78 -15.65 6.92
N SER A 480 41.86 -15.99 7.63
CA SER A 480 41.91 -15.97 9.09
C SER A 480 41.91 -14.56 9.69
N VAL A 481 42.30 -13.54 8.92
CA VAL A 481 42.29 -12.15 9.38
C VAL A 481 40.86 -11.61 9.34
N ASN A 482 40.16 -11.84 8.22
CA ASN A 482 38.81 -11.35 8.03
C ASN A 482 37.71 -12.32 8.50
N GLN A 483 38.08 -13.55 8.91
CA GLN A 483 37.15 -14.62 9.30
C GLN A 483 36.13 -14.95 8.19
N ILE A 484 36.62 -15.00 6.93
CA ILE A 484 35.80 -15.24 5.75
C ILE A 484 36.22 -16.54 5.08
N TRP A 485 35.26 -17.43 4.86
CA TRP A 485 35.41 -18.48 3.86
C TRP A 485 35.05 -17.93 2.49
N SER A 486 35.92 -18.13 1.51
CA SER A 486 35.68 -17.74 0.13
C SER A 486 35.87 -18.91 -0.82
N GLN A 487 35.02 -19.04 -1.81
CA GLN A 487 35.11 -20.08 -2.83
C GLN A 487 34.82 -19.47 -4.20
N PRO A 488 35.77 -19.53 -5.16
CA PRO A 488 35.50 -19.17 -6.54
C PRO A 488 34.52 -20.15 -7.18
N LEU A 489 33.40 -19.62 -7.67
CA LEU A 489 32.43 -20.33 -8.50
C LEU A 489 32.64 -19.93 -9.95
N TYR A 490 32.49 -20.87 -10.88
CA TYR A 490 32.60 -20.60 -12.31
C TYR A 490 31.32 -20.99 -13.04
N ASP A 491 30.93 -20.16 -14.00
CA ASP A 491 29.93 -20.52 -14.99
C ASP A 491 30.53 -21.36 -16.14
N ALA A 492 29.69 -21.74 -17.11
CA ALA A 492 30.13 -22.56 -18.24
C ALA A 492 31.13 -21.86 -19.17
N ALA A 493 31.20 -20.53 -19.14
CA ALA A 493 32.18 -19.73 -19.88
C ALA A 493 33.48 -19.50 -19.09
N GLY A 494 33.58 -20.04 -17.87
CA GLY A 494 34.74 -19.87 -17.00
C GLY A 494 34.80 -18.49 -16.35
N GLN A 495 33.70 -17.74 -16.31
CA GLN A 495 33.65 -16.47 -15.58
C GLN A 495 33.57 -16.73 -14.08
N PRO A 496 34.44 -16.12 -13.26
CA PRO A 496 34.42 -16.33 -11.82
C PRO A 496 33.33 -15.49 -11.14
N LEU A 497 32.78 -16.02 -10.04
CA LEU A 497 31.98 -15.31 -9.05
C LEU A 497 32.37 -15.82 -7.66
N PRO A 498 32.91 -14.96 -6.77
CA PRO A 498 33.30 -15.41 -5.44
C PRO A 498 32.08 -15.59 -4.54
N ALA A 499 31.85 -16.81 -4.05
CA ALA A 499 30.96 -17.04 -2.91
C ALA A 499 31.73 -16.76 -1.62
N ARG A 500 31.14 -16.01 -0.69
CA ARG A 500 31.75 -15.69 0.61
C ARG A 500 30.79 -16.01 1.73
N LEU A 501 31.29 -16.69 2.76
CA LEU A 501 30.60 -16.92 4.02
C LEU A 501 31.38 -16.19 5.10
N LEU A 502 30.78 -15.14 5.65
CA LEU A 502 31.27 -14.47 6.85
C LEU A 502 30.93 -15.34 8.04
N LEU A 503 31.94 -15.80 8.78
CA LEU A 503 31.69 -16.38 10.09
C LEU A 503 31.34 -15.22 11.01
N ALA A 504 30.07 -15.14 11.44
CA ALA A 504 29.69 -14.20 12.49
C ALA A 504 30.58 -14.45 13.72
N ASN A 505 31.01 -13.38 14.41
CA ASN A 505 31.75 -13.44 15.66
C ASN A 505 31.29 -14.65 16.50
N ALA A 506 32.22 -15.55 16.81
CA ALA A 506 32.03 -16.74 17.64
C ALA A 506 31.60 -16.44 19.10
N ALA A 507 31.09 -15.24 19.38
CA ALA A 507 30.62 -14.80 20.69
C ALA A 507 29.22 -15.34 21.07
N THR A 508 28.61 -16.20 20.24
CA THR A 508 27.29 -16.82 20.52
C THR A 508 27.33 -18.35 20.55
N ALA A 509 28.52 -18.95 20.58
CA ALA A 509 28.69 -20.37 20.86
C ALA A 509 29.42 -20.55 22.21
N ALA A 510 28.70 -20.29 23.30
CA ALA A 510 28.99 -20.80 24.64
C ALA A 510 27.66 -21.10 25.34
#